data_AF-A0A9E4HLS1-F1
#
_entry.id   AF-A0A9E4HLS1-F1
#
_cell.length_a   1.000
_cell.length_b   1.000
_cell.length_c   1.000
_cell.angle_alpha   90.00
_cell.angle_beta   90.00
_cell.angle_gamma   90.00
#
_symmetry.space_group_name_H-M   'P 1'
#
loop_
_entity.id
_entity.type
_entity.pdbx_description
1 polymer ?
#
loop_
_entity_poly.entity_id
_entity_poly.type
_entity_poly.pdbx_seq_one_letter_code
_entity_poly.pdbx_strand_id
1 'polypeptide(L)'
;LLCSALEHARPGETIAVVTLADGVEAIVLRATEAVADHHPVSSISAQIAAGGSLSYARFLAWRRMVEVEPPNRPAPARPSSSAASRRRDWKYGFTGSRDRSSEMVHLPPARVSEKGGAADDMDPAPMAHTTGTVASYTVDRLAYSPSPPTVFAVVDFDGGGRVPLELTDVDADEVHVGMRVVPTFRRLYTADDIHNYFWKARPLRDGASGGVPPGDSL
;
A
#
# COMPACT_ATOMS: atom_id res chain seq x y z
N LEU A 1 -20.05 0.53 -0.01
CA LEU A 1 -21.50 0.53 -0.34
C LEU A 1 -21.72 0.86 -1.81
N LEU A 2 -21.42 2.07 -2.29
CA LEU A 2 -21.58 2.41 -3.72
C LEU A 2 -20.79 1.51 -4.67
N CYS A 3 -19.49 1.25 -4.40
CA CYS A 3 -18.69 0.36 -5.27
C CYS A 3 -19.31 -1.03 -5.40
N SER A 4 -19.72 -1.64 -4.27
CA SER A 4 -20.40 -2.95 -4.28
C SER A 4 -21.73 -2.90 -5.05
N ALA A 5 -22.47 -1.78 -4.99
CA ALA A 5 -23.71 -1.64 -5.77
C ALA A 5 -23.41 -1.57 -7.27
N LEU A 6 -22.38 -0.80 -7.67
CA LEU A 6 -21.96 -0.70 -9.08
C LEU A 6 -21.45 -2.02 -9.65
N GLU A 7 -20.79 -2.86 -8.83
CA GLU A 7 -20.34 -4.21 -9.23
C GLU A 7 -21.50 -5.15 -9.63
N HIS A 8 -22.73 -4.86 -9.21
CA HIS A 8 -23.91 -5.68 -9.47
C HIS A 8 -25.00 -4.94 -10.26
N ALA A 9 -24.76 -3.67 -10.61
CA ALA A 9 -25.74 -2.82 -11.28
C ALA A 9 -25.91 -3.21 -12.74
N ARG A 10 -27.12 -3.06 -13.26
CA ARG A 10 -27.42 -3.21 -14.69
C ARG A 10 -27.51 -1.84 -15.39
N PRO A 11 -27.21 -1.75 -16.69
CA PRO A 11 -27.42 -0.53 -17.45
C PRO A 11 -28.86 0.00 -17.28
N GLY A 12 -28.97 1.31 -17.04
CA GLY A 12 -30.25 2.00 -16.84
C GLY A 12 -30.78 1.98 -15.39
N GLU A 13 -30.20 1.20 -14.48
CA GLU A 13 -30.59 1.21 -13.06
C GLU A 13 -30.26 2.55 -12.40
N THR A 14 -31.14 2.98 -11.50
CA THR A 14 -30.97 4.22 -10.71
C THR A 14 -30.49 3.86 -9.31
N ILE A 15 -29.35 4.41 -8.91
CA ILE A 15 -28.74 4.21 -7.59
C ILE A 15 -28.82 5.51 -6.82
N ALA A 16 -29.46 5.49 -5.64
CA ALA A 16 -29.47 6.61 -4.71
C ALA A 16 -28.44 6.36 -3.60
N VAL A 17 -27.47 7.26 -3.46
CA VAL A 17 -26.53 7.27 -2.34
C VAL A 17 -27.01 8.30 -1.35
N VAL A 18 -27.38 7.85 -0.15
CA VAL A 18 -27.88 8.72 0.91
C VAL A 18 -26.85 8.76 2.04
N THR A 19 -26.41 9.97 2.37
CA THR A 19 -25.54 10.23 3.51
C THR A 19 -26.36 10.87 4.62
N LEU A 20 -26.42 10.20 5.77
CA LEU A 20 -27.07 10.69 6.97
C LEU A 20 -25.99 11.15 7.96
N ALA A 21 -25.94 12.44 8.25
CA ALA A 21 -25.02 13.05 9.21
C ALA A 21 -25.75 14.20 9.93
N ASP A 22 -25.21 15.43 9.90
CA ASP A 22 -25.92 16.63 10.34
C ASP A 22 -26.89 17.12 9.24
N GLY A 23 -27.91 16.31 8.98
CA GLY A 23 -28.84 16.46 7.85
C GLY A 23 -28.82 15.26 6.90
N VAL A 24 -29.43 15.43 5.72
CA VAL A 24 -29.54 14.42 4.68
C VAL A 24 -29.02 14.97 3.36
N GLU A 25 -28.01 14.33 2.80
CA GLU A 25 -27.57 14.56 1.42
C GLU A 25 -27.84 13.31 0.59
N ALA A 26 -28.43 13.49 -0.59
CA ALA A 26 -28.73 12.39 -1.50
C ALA A 26 -28.18 12.69 -2.90
N ILE A 27 -27.42 11.75 -3.45
CA ILE A 27 -26.93 11.78 -4.82
C ILE A 27 -27.63 10.65 -5.59
N VAL A 28 -28.25 10.99 -6.72
CA VAL A 28 -28.90 10.03 -7.60
C VAL A 28 -28.03 9.82 -8.83
N LEU A 29 -27.62 8.58 -9.05
CA LEU A 29 -26.77 8.16 -10.15
C LEU A 29 -27.57 7.24 -11.07
N ARG A 30 -27.32 7.29 -12.38
CA ARG A 30 -27.83 6.33 -13.34
C ARG A 30 -26.67 5.48 -13.84
N ALA A 31 -26.78 4.17 -13.69
CA ALA A 31 -25.83 3.22 -14.26
C ALA A 31 -25.91 3.30 -15.79
N THR A 32 -24.77 3.53 -16.44
CA THR A 32 -24.67 3.58 -17.90
C THR A 32 -24.27 2.21 -18.45
N GLU A 33 -24.23 2.06 -19.77
CA GLU A 33 -23.73 0.84 -20.42
C GLU A 33 -22.29 0.47 -20.00
N ALA A 34 -21.50 1.45 -19.55
CA ALA A 34 -20.12 1.22 -19.11
C ALA A 34 -19.98 0.26 -17.92
N VAL A 35 -21.06 0.04 -17.15
CA VAL A 35 -21.05 -0.94 -16.04
C VAL A 35 -21.03 -2.39 -16.53
N ALA A 36 -21.48 -2.67 -17.76
CA ALA A 36 -21.49 -4.01 -18.32
C ALA A 36 -20.07 -4.52 -18.60
N ASP A 37 -19.18 -3.62 -19.00
CA ASP A 37 -17.77 -3.92 -19.33
C ASP A 37 -16.82 -3.65 -18.14
N HIS A 38 -17.34 -3.18 -17.00
CA HIS A 38 -16.53 -2.84 -15.85
C HIS A 38 -16.21 -4.08 -15.01
N HIS A 39 -14.94 -4.46 -14.98
CA HIS A 39 -14.44 -5.48 -14.08
C HIS A 39 -13.50 -4.84 -13.04
N PRO A 40 -13.86 -4.86 -11.74
CA PRO A 40 -12.97 -4.35 -10.71
C PRO A 40 -11.72 -5.24 -10.62
N VAL A 41 -10.56 -4.61 -10.43
CA VAL A 41 -9.30 -5.35 -10.18
C VAL A 41 -9.42 -6.25 -8.95
N SER A 42 -10.18 -5.82 -7.93
CA SER A 42 -10.56 -6.62 -6.78
C SER A 42 -11.96 -6.22 -6.33
N SER A 43 -12.92 -7.13 -6.44
CA SER A 43 -14.30 -6.89 -6.00
C SER A 43 -14.39 -6.64 -4.49
N ILE A 44 -15.47 -6.00 -4.04
CA ILE A 44 -15.70 -5.81 -2.59
C ILE A 44 -15.78 -7.16 -1.86
N SER A 45 -16.41 -8.17 -2.47
CA SER A 45 -16.46 -9.52 -1.92
C SER A 45 -15.06 -10.13 -1.77
N ALA A 46 -14.21 -9.98 -2.78
CA ALA A 46 -12.82 -10.44 -2.71
C ALA A 46 -12.01 -9.71 -1.64
N GLN A 47 -12.21 -8.40 -1.48
CA GLN A 47 -11.54 -7.62 -0.41
C GLN A 47 -11.98 -8.07 0.99
N ILE A 48 -13.27 -8.37 1.18
CA ILE A 48 -13.80 -8.89 2.45
C ILE A 48 -13.24 -10.29 2.72
N ALA A 49 -13.25 -11.18 1.73
CA ALA A 49 -12.72 -12.53 1.84
C ALA A 49 -11.21 -12.54 2.11
N ALA A 50 -10.48 -11.57 1.56
CA ALA A 50 -9.06 -11.37 1.84
C ALA A 50 -8.79 -10.64 3.17
N GLY A 51 -9.82 -10.22 3.91
CA GLY A 51 -9.69 -9.58 5.22
C GLY A 51 -9.25 -10.54 6.32
N GLY A 52 -8.68 -10.00 7.40
CA GLY A 52 -8.31 -10.77 8.59
C GLY A 52 -9.33 -10.62 9.72
N SER A 53 -9.35 -11.59 10.63
CA SER A 53 -10.14 -11.47 11.86
C SER A 53 -9.55 -10.39 12.79
N LEU A 54 -10.41 -9.70 13.54
CA LEU A 54 -9.99 -8.68 14.49
C LEU A 54 -10.70 -8.91 15.82
N SER A 55 -9.95 -9.00 16.91
CA SER A 55 -10.56 -9.10 18.24
C SER A 55 -11.35 -7.82 18.55
N TYR A 56 -12.47 -7.97 19.26
CA TYR A 56 -13.33 -6.83 19.57
C TYR A 56 -12.60 -5.73 20.36
N ALA A 57 -11.75 -6.11 21.33
CA ALA A 57 -10.93 -5.16 22.07
C ALA A 57 -9.99 -4.35 21.16
N ARG A 58 -9.33 -5.01 20.20
CA ARG A 58 -8.44 -4.36 19.24
C ARG A 58 -9.20 -3.45 18.28
N PHE A 59 -10.40 -3.88 17.86
CA PHE A 59 -11.33 -3.02 17.12
C PHE A 59 -11.66 -1.75 17.90
N LEU A 60 -12.10 -1.86 19.16
CA LEU A 60 -12.45 -0.70 19.98
C LEU A 60 -11.26 0.26 20.19
N ALA A 61 -10.08 -0.28 20.49
CA ALA A 61 -8.85 0.49 20.63
C ALA A 61 -8.49 1.23 19.33
N TRP A 62 -8.52 0.54 18.19
CA TRP A 62 -8.20 1.14 16.88
C TRP A 62 -9.24 2.17 16.42
N ARG A 63 -10.51 2.00 16.80
CA ARG A 63 -11.58 2.98 16.59
C ARG A 63 -11.56 4.13 17.60
N ARG A 64 -10.61 4.14 18.54
CA ARG A 64 -10.51 5.12 19.64
C ARG A 64 -11.78 5.20 20.50
N MET A 65 -12.47 4.07 20.64
CA MET A 65 -13.63 3.92 21.53
C MET A 65 -13.21 3.54 22.95
N VAL A 66 -11.99 3.03 23.12
CA VAL A 66 -11.35 2.76 24.40
C VAL A 66 -9.99 3.45 24.40
N GLU A 67 -9.68 4.14 25.49
CA GLU A 67 -8.38 4.76 25.71
C GLU A 67 -7.37 3.67 26.09
N VAL A 68 -6.21 3.67 25.43
CA VAL A 68 -5.13 2.71 25.66
C VAL A 68 -3.94 3.49 26.20
N GLU A 69 -3.31 2.94 27.23
CA GLU A 69 -2.10 3.52 27.80
C GLU A 69 -1.05 3.75 26.71
N PRO A 70 -0.50 4.97 26.57
CA PRO A 70 0.52 5.26 25.59
C PRO A 70 1.81 4.45 25.87
N PRO A 71 2.65 4.23 24.85
CA PRO A 71 3.93 3.57 25.06
C PRO A 71 4.85 4.42 25.94
N ASN A 72 5.65 3.75 26.78
CA ASN A 72 6.78 4.35 27.50
C ASN A 72 7.96 4.67 26.56
N ARG A 73 7.72 5.47 25.52
CA ARG A 73 8.71 5.91 24.54
C ARG A 73 8.44 7.37 24.15
N PRO A 74 9.48 8.15 23.78
CA PRO A 74 9.29 9.48 23.23
C PRO A 74 8.34 9.47 22.03
N ALA A 75 7.52 10.50 21.91
CA ALA A 75 6.65 10.68 20.76
C ALA A 75 7.48 10.78 19.46
N PRO A 76 6.97 10.27 18.33
CA PRO A 76 7.63 10.41 17.04
C PRO A 76 7.85 11.89 16.68
N ALA A 77 9.02 12.21 16.14
CA ALA A 77 9.28 13.55 15.63
C ALA A 77 8.35 13.86 14.44
N ARG A 78 7.93 15.13 14.35
CA ARG A 78 7.15 15.63 13.22
C ARG A 78 7.87 15.37 11.88
N PRO A 79 7.16 14.89 10.85
CA PRO A 79 7.79 14.69 9.54
C PRO A 79 8.18 16.03 8.90
N SER A 80 9.32 16.07 8.21
CA SER A 80 9.77 17.28 7.50
C SER A 80 8.98 17.51 6.21
N SER A 81 8.18 18.59 6.17
CA SER A 81 7.40 18.97 4.98
C SER A 81 8.27 19.32 3.78
N SER A 82 9.44 19.96 4.00
CA SER A 82 10.33 20.32 2.91
C SER A 82 11.02 19.11 2.29
N ALA A 83 11.43 18.13 3.11
CA ALA A 83 11.99 16.87 2.62
C ALA A 83 10.92 16.05 1.86
N ALA A 84 9.70 15.98 2.39
CA ALA A 84 8.56 15.34 1.74
C ALA A 84 8.23 15.98 0.38
N SER A 85 8.26 17.31 0.29
CA SER A 85 8.02 18.04 -0.95
C SER A 85 9.10 17.75 -2.00
N ARG A 86 10.39 17.81 -1.62
CA ARG A 86 11.53 17.53 -2.52
C ARG A 86 11.58 16.09 -3.02
N ARG A 87 11.00 15.14 -2.28
CA ARG A 87 10.99 13.71 -2.62
C ARG A 87 9.56 13.19 -2.79
N ARG A 88 8.67 13.98 -3.41
CA ARG A 88 7.25 13.65 -3.59
C ARG A 88 7.05 12.31 -4.28
N ASP A 89 7.76 12.09 -5.39
CA ASP A 89 7.60 10.88 -6.22
C ASP A 89 8.08 9.63 -5.47
N TRP A 90 9.16 9.73 -4.69
CA TRP A 90 9.59 8.65 -3.80
C TRP A 90 8.59 8.43 -2.65
N LYS A 91 8.24 9.50 -1.94
CA LYS A 91 7.45 9.43 -0.71
C LYS A 91 6.04 8.92 -0.96
N TYR A 92 5.40 9.41 -2.01
CA TYR A 92 3.99 9.17 -2.30
C TYR A 92 3.77 8.28 -3.53
N GLY A 93 4.67 8.31 -4.51
CA GLY A 93 4.58 7.47 -5.71
C GLY A 93 5.38 6.17 -5.67
N PHE A 94 6.25 5.98 -4.67
CA PHE A 94 7.22 4.88 -4.63
C PHE A 94 8.09 4.79 -5.88
N THR A 95 8.44 5.95 -6.44
CA THR A 95 9.24 6.04 -7.66
C THR A 95 10.73 6.01 -7.32
N GLY A 96 11.41 4.94 -7.72
CA GLY A 96 12.86 4.82 -7.70
C GLY A 96 13.52 5.49 -8.89
N SER A 97 14.81 5.21 -9.09
CA SER A 97 15.53 5.60 -10.31
C SER A 97 16.10 4.36 -10.98
N ARG A 98 16.10 4.34 -12.32
CA ARG A 98 16.71 3.30 -13.15
C ARG A 98 17.83 3.92 -13.98
N ASP A 99 19.04 3.39 -13.85
CA ASP A 99 20.16 3.78 -14.70
C ASP A 99 19.89 3.39 -16.16
N ARG A 100 20.00 4.33 -17.09
CA ARG A 100 19.78 4.08 -18.52
C ARG A 100 20.79 3.12 -19.14
N SER A 101 22.01 3.10 -18.59
CA SER A 101 23.12 2.33 -19.14
C SER A 101 23.17 0.91 -18.57
N SER A 102 23.08 0.77 -17.24
CA SER A 102 23.24 -0.53 -16.58
C SER A 102 21.92 -1.22 -16.21
N GLU A 103 20.80 -0.53 -16.44
CA GLU A 103 19.42 -0.89 -16.06
C GLU A 103 19.19 -1.11 -14.56
N MET A 104 20.19 -0.79 -13.73
CA MET A 104 20.10 -0.96 -12.28
C MET A 104 19.01 -0.04 -11.70
N VAL A 105 18.09 -0.64 -10.94
CA VAL A 105 17.05 0.07 -10.20
C VAL A 105 17.52 0.37 -8.78
N HIS A 106 17.39 1.63 -8.38
CA HIS A 106 17.73 2.14 -7.05
C HIS A 106 16.48 2.46 -6.24
N LEU A 107 16.39 1.86 -5.05
CA LEU A 107 15.36 2.11 -4.04
C LEU A 107 16.06 2.26 -2.67
N PRO A 108 16.14 3.46 -2.08
CA PRO A 108 15.62 4.76 -2.56
C PRO A 108 16.27 5.26 -3.87
N PRO A 109 15.64 6.19 -4.60
CA PRO A 109 16.20 6.75 -5.83
C PRO A 109 17.56 7.41 -5.58
N ALA A 110 18.50 7.11 -6.46
CA ALA A 110 19.86 7.64 -6.48
C ALA A 110 20.11 8.41 -7.79
N ARG A 111 20.94 9.45 -7.71
CA ARG A 111 21.40 10.23 -8.87
C ARG A 111 22.65 9.62 -9.52
N VAL A 112 23.36 8.73 -8.83
CA VAL A 112 24.58 8.09 -9.30
C VAL A 112 24.37 6.58 -9.24
N SER A 113 24.65 5.91 -10.35
CA SER A 113 24.52 4.46 -10.47
C SER A 113 25.63 3.77 -9.68
N GLU A 114 25.26 2.82 -8.82
CA GLU A 114 26.22 2.02 -8.06
C GLU A 114 26.98 1.05 -8.98
N LYS A 115 26.34 0.55 -10.04
CA LYS A 115 26.93 -0.41 -10.98
C LYS A 115 27.72 0.27 -12.09
N GLY A 116 27.15 1.32 -12.69
CA GLY A 116 27.71 1.99 -13.87
C GLY A 116 28.47 3.29 -13.57
N GLY A 117 28.29 3.90 -12.40
CA GLY A 117 28.88 5.19 -12.05
C GLY A 117 28.27 6.40 -12.80
N ALA A 118 27.33 6.18 -13.72
CA ALA A 118 26.64 7.25 -14.44
C ALA A 118 25.92 8.18 -13.46
N ALA A 119 26.12 9.49 -13.63
CA ALA A 119 25.56 10.52 -12.77
C ALA A 119 24.49 11.31 -13.54
N ASP A 120 23.34 11.52 -12.91
CA ASP A 120 22.17 12.23 -13.45
C ASP A 120 21.58 11.65 -14.75
N ASP A 121 21.96 10.42 -15.11
CA ASP A 121 21.44 9.69 -16.27
C ASP A 121 20.52 8.55 -15.85
N MET A 122 19.36 8.94 -15.30
CA MET A 122 18.39 8.04 -14.70
C MET A 122 16.99 8.28 -15.26
N ASP A 123 16.26 7.20 -15.53
CA ASP A 123 14.82 7.27 -15.75
C ASP A 123 14.04 7.01 -14.45
N PRO A 124 12.88 7.65 -14.25
CA PRO A 124 11.99 7.31 -13.14
C PRO A 124 11.55 5.85 -13.22
N ALA A 125 11.57 5.14 -12.09
CA ALA A 125 11.11 3.76 -11.99
C ALA A 125 9.89 3.66 -11.05
N PRO A 126 8.65 3.70 -11.56
CA PRO A 126 7.45 3.54 -10.73
C PRO A 126 7.37 2.12 -10.17
N MET A 127 7.40 1.97 -8.83
CA MET A 127 7.39 0.64 -8.19
C MET A 127 6.12 0.34 -7.40
N ALA A 128 5.14 1.26 -7.37
CA ALA A 128 3.92 1.16 -6.57
C ALA A 128 3.10 -0.13 -6.77
N HIS A 129 3.21 -0.73 -7.95
CA HIS A 129 2.51 -1.96 -8.33
C HIS A 129 3.46 -3.12 -8.65
N THR A 130 4.76 -2.94 -8.41
CA THR A 130 5.75 -3.98 -8.68
C THR A 130 5.74 -4.99 -7.55
N THR A 131 5.58 -6.26 -7.89
CA THR A 131 5.62 -7.34 -6.88
C THR A 131 7.07 -7.55 -6.43
N GLY A 132 7.26 -7.93 -5.18
CA GLY A 132 8.56 -8.28 -4.64
C GLY A 132 8.56 -9.60 -3.88
N THR A 133 9.75 -10.03 -3.49
CA THR A 133 10.03 -11.22 -2.69
C THR A 133 10.72 -10.81 -1.40
N VAL A 134 10.29 -11.37 -0.27
CA VAL A 134 10.99 -11.23 1.01
C VAL A 134 12.34 -11.94 0.93
N ALA A 135 13.44 -11.19 0.98
CA ALA A 135 14.81 -11.71 0.99
C ALA A 135 15.27 -12.07 2.41
N SER A 136 14.87 -11.27 3.41
CA SER A 136 15.10 -11.53 4.84
C SER A 136 14.06 -10.77 5.67
N TYR A 137 13.79 -11.22 6.89
CA TYR A 137 12.84 -10.53 7.77
C TYR A 137 13.21 -10.67 9.26
N THR A 138 12.62 -9.79 10.07
CA THR A 138 12.74 -9.77 11.53
C THR A 138 11.37 -9.54 12.15
N VAL A 139 11.04 -10.32 13.20
CA VAL A 139 9.84 -10.12 14.02
C VAL A 139 10.25 -9.41 15.32
N ASP A 140 9.96 -8.11 15.39
CA ASP A 140 10.28 -7.26 16.54
C ASP A 140 9.08 -7.14 17.49
N ARG A 141 9.25 -7.66 18.71
CA ARG A 141 8.26 -7.59 19.80
C ARG A 141 8.48 -6.41 20.74
N LEU A 142 9.59 -5.69 20.60
CA LEU A 142 9.97 -4.55 21.44
C LEU A 142 9.56 -3.23 20.81
N ALA A 143 9.69 -3.07 19.49
CA ALA A 143 9.25 -1.88 18.78
C ALA A 143 7.77 -1.59 19.06
N TYR A 144 7.46 -0.32 19.35
CA TYR A 144 6.09 0.09 19.53
C TYR A 144 5.34 0.04 18.20
N SER A 145 4.17 -0.60 18.20
CA SER A 145 3.23 -0.63 17.09
C SER A 145 1.81 -0.76 17.66
N PRO A 146 0.80 -0.10 17.06
CA PRO A 146 -0.61 -0.39 17.35
C PRO A 146 -1.04 -1.83 16.99
N SER A 147 -0.18 -2.55 16.27
CA SER A 147 -0.34 -3.92 15.78
C SER A 147 0.93 -4.72 16.08
N PRO A 148 1.26 -5.03 17.35
CA PRO A 148 2.43 -5.83 17.66
C PRO A 148 2.23 -7.30 17.27
N PRO A 149 3.30 -8.03 16.90
CA PRO A 149 4.67 -7.55 16.68
C PRO A 149 4.83 -6.76 15.37
N THR A 150 5.87 -5.93 15.28
CA THR A 150 6.26 -5.32 14.01
C THR A 150 7.09 -6.31 13.20
N VAL A 151 6.75 -6.50 11.93
CA VAL A 151 7.56 -7.30 11.01
C VAL A 151 8.27 -6.39 10.03
N PHE A 152 9.61 -6.41 10.05
CA PHE A 152 10.44 -5.73 9.05
C PHE A 152 10.96 -6.74 8.06
N ALA A 153 10.92 -6.41 6.76
CA ALA A 153 11.43 -7.25 5.69
C ALA A 153 12.33 -6.45 4.76
N VAL A 154 13.40 -7.09 4.28
CA VAL A 154 14.13 -6.63 3.10
C VAL A 154 13.45 -7.27 1.89
N VAL A 155 12.96 -6.45 0.97
CA VAL A 155 12.21 -6.89 -0.20
C VAL A 155 13.01 -6.65 -1.47
N ASP A 156 13.15 -7.70 -2.28
CA ASP A 156 13.67 -7.64 -3.65
C ASP A 156 12.50 -7.50 -4.62
N PHE A 157 12.49 -6.45 -5.43
CA PHE A 157 11.42 -6.21 -6.39
C PHE A 157 11.70 -6.82 -7.75
N ASP A 158 10.64 -7.26 -8.43
CA ASP A 158 10.73 -7.76 -9.81
C ASP A 158 11.27 -6.65 -10.73
N GLY A 159 12.22 -6.97 -11.60
CA GLY A 159 12.91 -5.96 -12.41
C GLY A 159 13.94 -5.13 -11.65
N GLY A 160 14.23 -5.47 -10.39
CA GLY A 160 15.32 -4.93 -9.59
C GLY A 160 14.90 -3.93 -8.52
N GLY A 161 15.88 -3.57 -7.69
CA GLY A 161 15.68 -2.71 -6.52
C GLY A 161 15.43 -3.52 -5.25
N ARG A 162 16.05 -3.08 -4.15
CA ARG A 162 15.93 -3.69 -2.82
C ARG A 162 15.68 -2.61 -1.80
N VAL A 163 14.67 -2.78 -0.96
CA VAL A 163 14.39 -1.79 0.10
C VAL A 163 13.83 -2.48 1.35
N PRO A 164 14.26 -2.07 2.55
CA PRO A 164 13.63 -2.50 3.79
C PRO A 164 12.26 -1.83 3.96
N LEU A 165 11.22 -2.62 4.20
CA LEU A 165 9.85 -2.18 4.44
C LEU A 165 9.26 -2.90 5.65
N GLU A 166 8.35 -2.25 6.35
CA GLU A 166 7.47 -2.96 7.28
C GLU A 166 6.44 -3.78 6.50
N LEU A 167 6.16 -5.00 6.96
CA LEU A 167 5.03 -5.78 6.47
C LEU A 167 3.74 -5.35 7.19
N THR A 168 2.62 -5.46 6.48
CA THR A 168 1.27 -5.26 7.02
C THR A 168 0.35 -6.35 6.48
N ASP A 169 -0.79 -6.52 7.14
CA ASP A 169 -1.84 -7.49 6.77
C ASP A 169 -1.32 -8.94 6.75
N VAL A 170 -0.35 -9.26 7.61
CA VAL A 170 0.26 -10.57 7.74
C VAL A 170 0.41 -10.94 9.21
N ASP A 171 0.17 -12.20 9.54
CA ASP A 171 0.50 -12.73 10.87
C ASP A 171 1.97 -13.14 10.93
N ALA A 172 2.61 -12.93 12.07
CA ALA A 172 4.08 -13.03 12.18
C ALA A 172 4.62 -14.46 11.96
N ASP A 173 3.79 -15.48 12.16
CA ASP A 173 4.06 -16.89 11.93
C ASP A 173 3.90 -17.30 10.46
N GLU A 174 3.19 -16.53 9.64
CA GLU A 174 3.04 -16.78 8.21
C GLU A 174 4.26 -16.32 7.40
N VAL A 175 5.04 -15.37 7.93
CA VAL A 175 6.15 -14.73 7.21
C VAL A 175 7.33 -15.69 7.04
N HIS A 176 7.82 -15.79 5.80
CA HIS A 176 8.97 -16.59 5.44
C HIS A 176 9.77 -15.95 4.29
N VAL A 177 11.05 -16.28 4.18
CA VAL A 177 11.88 -15.91 3.02
C VAL A 177 11.31 -16.55 1.77
N GLY A 178 11.23 -15.80 0.67
CA GLY A 178 10.57 -16.23 -0.56
C GLY A 178 9.10 -15.81 -0.67
N MET A 179 8.48 -15.33 0.41
CA MET A 179 7.10 -14.82 0.38
C MET A 179 6.95 -13.68 -0.62
N ARG A 180 5.92 -13.76 -1.47
CA ARG A 180 5.57 -12.72 -2.44
C ARG A 180 4.74 -11.63 -1.79
N VAL A 181 5.13 -10.38 -2.05
CA VAL A 181 4.52 -9.20 -1.44
C VAL A 181 4.28 -8.11 -2.48
N VAL A 182 3.30 -7.26 -2.20
CA VAL A 182 3.00 -6.07 -3.01
C VAL A 182 3.05 -4.82 -2.14
N PRO A 183 3.53 -3.68 -2.67
CA PRO A 183 3.51 -2.42 -1.96
C PRO A 183 2.09 -1.97 -1.60
N THR A 184 1.96 -1.33 -0.45
CA THR A 184 0.72 -0.70 0.01
C THR A 184 1.03 0.60 0.71
N PHE A 185 0.33 1.66 0.32
CA PHE A 185 0.52 2.99 0.90
C PHE A 185 -0.20 3.08 2.26
N ARG A 186 0.53 3.43 3.32
CA ARG A 186 0.02 3.39 4.70
C ARG A 186 0.40 4.64 5.50
N ARG A 187 -0.47 5.00 6.45
CA ARG A 187 -0.11 5.97 7.50
C ARG A 187 0.82 5.29 8.49
N LEU A 188 2.06 5.76 8.59
CA LEU A 188 3.02 5.27 9.57
C LEU A 188 2.70 5.79 10.97
N TYR A 189 2.53 7.11 11.10
CA TYR A 189 2.19 7.76 12.37
C TYR A 189 1.60 9.15 12.14
N THR A 190 1.16 9.81 13.22
CA THR A 190 0.76 11.22 13.23
C THR A 190 1.52 11.92 14.35
N ALA A 191 2.07 13.10 14.06
CA ALA A 191 2.78 13.93 15.03
C ALA A 191 2.46 15.40 14.71
N ASP A 192 2.12 16.19 15.73
CA ASP A 192 1.68 17.59 15.60
C ASP A 192 0.57 17.77 14.53
N ASP A 193 -0.43 16.88 14.53
CA ASP A 193 -1.52 16.81 13.54
C ASP A 193 -1.07 16.57 12.09
N ILE A 194 0.20 16.28 11.85
CA ILE A 194 0.73 15.93 10.53
C ILE A 194 0.78 14.41 10.39
N HIS A 195 0.01 13.89 9.44
CA HIS A 195 0.03 12.48 9.09
C HIS A 195 1.26 12.15 8.23
N ASN A 196 2.11 11.25 8.74
CA ASN A 196 3.22 10.74 7.97
C ASN A 196 2.81 9.45 7.26
N TYR A 197 2.75 9.51 5.93
CA TYR A 197 2.49 8.35 5.08
C TYR A 197 3.76 7.91 4.37
N PHE A 198 3.87 6.59 4.19
CA PHE A 198 4.88 5.97 3.33
C PHE A 198 4.41 4.55 2.95
N TRP A 199 5.21 3.89 2.12
CA TRP A 199 4.93 2.55 1.64
C TRP A 199 5.31 1.49 2.68
N LYS A 200 4.46 0.47 2.80
CA LYS A 200 4.70 -0.83 3.44
C LYS A 200 4.57 -1.91 2.37
N ALA A 201 4.80 -3.17 2.73
CA ALA A 201 4.47 -4.29 1.87
C ALA A 201 3.43 -5.19 2.54
N ARG A 202 2.57 -5.84 1.77
CA ARG A 202 1.63 -6.85 2.26
C ARG A 202 1.77 -8.13 1.45
N PRO A 203 1.43 -9.31 2.00
CA PRO A 203 1.40 -10.54 1.22
C PRO A 203 0.55 -10.39 -0.04
N LEU A 204 1.06 -10.94 -1.14
CA LEU A 204 0.25 -11.15 -2.33
C LEU A 204 -0.74 -12.27 -2.02
N ARG A 205 -2.04 -11.94 -1.96
CA ARG A 205 -3.14 -12.90 -1.81
C ARG A 205 -3.77 -13.11 -3.18
N ASP A 206 -4.11 -14.35 -3.51
CA ASP A 206 -4.75 -14.71 -4.77
C ASP A 206 -6.05 -13.90 -4.94
N GLY A 207 -6.04 -13.00 -5.92
CA GLY A 207 -7.03 -11.95 -6.11
C GLY A 207 -6.44 -10.63 -6.63
N ALA A 208 -5.12 -10.49 -6.63
CA ALA A 208 -4.40 -9.33 -7.17
C ALA A 208 -3.46 -9.67 -8.35
N SER A 209 -3.76 -10.71 -9.12
CA SER A 209 -3.09 -10.96 -10.39
C SER A 209 -3.66 -10.01 -11.45
N GLY A 210 -3.10 -8.80 -11.54
CA GLY A 210 -3.19 -7.99 -12.75
C GLY A 210 -2.48 -8.74 -13.87
N GLY A 211 -3.24 -9.46 -14.69
CA GLY A 211 -2.71 -10.15 -15.86
C GLY A 211 -2.09 -9.15 -16.82
N VAL A 212 -0.78 -9.24 -17.02
CA VAL A 212 -0.16 -8.75 -18.26
C VAL A 212 -0.60 -9.75 -19.34
N PRO A 213 -1.32 -9.33 -20.40
CA PRO A 213 -1.60 -10.24 -21.50
C PRO A 213 -0.26 -10.67 -22.13
N PRO A 214 -0.08 -11.95 -22.48
CA PRO A 214 1.11 -12.38 -23.19
C PRO A 214 1.20 -11.58 -24.49
N GLY A 215 2.32 -10.87 -24.67
CA GLY A 215 2.60 -10.16 -25.91
C GLY A 215 2.73 -11.17 -27.04
N ASP A 216 1.85 -11.06 -28.04
CA ASP A 216 2.00 -11.77 -29.29
C ASP A 216 3.35 -11.37 -29.90
N SER A 217 4.19 -12.38 -30.08
CA SER A 217 5.44 -12.27 -30.82
C SER A 217 5.12 -12.36 -32.31
N LEU A 218 5.50 -11.33 -33.07
CA LEU A 218 5.79 -11.43 -34.51
C LEU A 218 7.29 -11.30 -34.71
#